data_AF-A0A7J7FCC9-F1
#
_entry.id   AF-A0A7J7FCC9-F1
#
_cell.length_a   1.000
_cell.length_b   1.000
_cell.length_c   1.000
_cell.angle_alpha   90.00
_cell.angle_beta   90.00
_cell.angle_gamma   90.00
#
_symmetry.space_group_name_H-M   'P 1'
#
loop_
_entity.id
_entity.type
_entity.pdbx_description
1 polymer ?
#
loop_
_entity_poly.entity_id
_entity_poly.type
_entity_poly.pdbx_seq_one_letter_code
_entity_poly.pdbx_strand_id
1 'polypeptide(L)'
;MTAAVFFGCAFIAFGPALALYIFTIATEPLRVIFLIIGAFFWLVSLLLSSLVWFIAGTITGDKDGPTQKYLLIFGVLVSVFIQEMFRFAYYKLLKKANEGLKNINADETAPSMRLLAYVSGLGFGIMSGVFSFVNTLSDSLGPGTVGIHGDSPQFFLNSGTCLLAVNVQPSGLNEHPY
;
A
#
# COMPACT_ATOMS: atom_id res chain seq x y z
N MET A 1 -26.49 10.75 -6.58
CA MET A 1 -25.77 9.77 -7.43
C MET A 1 -24.27 9.77 -7.14
N THR A 2 -23.63 10.94 -7.01
CA THR A 2 -22.18 11.07 -6.75
C THR A 2 -21.71 10.48 -5.42
N ALA A 3 -22.40 10.77 -4.31
CA ALA A 3 -22.06 10.19 -3.00
C ALA A 3 -22.15 8.66 -2.99
N ALA A 4 -23.09 8.07 -3.72
CA ALA A 4 -23.22 6.62 -3.83
C ALA A 4 -22.03 5.99 -4.57
N VAL A 5 -21.54 6.64 -5.63
CA VAL A 5 -20.33 6.21 -6.36
C VAL A 5 -19.10 6.33 -5.46
N PHE A 6 -18.96 7.44 -4.73
CA PHE A 6 -17.89 7.64 -3.76
C PHE A 6 -17.87 6.53 -2.71
N PHE A 7 -18.97 6.32 -1.98
CA PHE A 7 -19.02 5.30 -0.93
C PHE A 7 -18.88 3.88 -1.50
N GLY A 8 -19.47 3.60 -2.66
CA GLY A 8 -19.31 2.31 -3.33
C GLY A 8 -17.85 2.03 -3.68
N CYS A 9 -17.16 2.98 -4.31
CA CYS A 9 -15.76 2.85 -4.68
C CYS A 9 -14.84 2.78 -3.45
N ALA A 10 -15.13 3.55 -2.40
CA ALA A 10 -14.40 3.53 -1.14
C ALA A 10 -14.49 2.17 -0.45
N PHE A 11 -15.69 1.58 -0.35
CA PHE A 11 -15.90 0.28 0.28
C PHE A 11 -15.37 -0.88 -0.56
N ILE A 12 -15.40 -0.76 -1.89
CA ILE A 12 -14.68 -1.69 -2.77
C ILE A 12 -13.20 -1.60 -2.42
N ALA A 13 -12.56 -0.44 -2.59
CA ALA A 13 -11.11 -0.27 -2.44
C ALA A 13 -10.56 -0.63 -1.03
N PHE A 14 -11.22 -0.14 0.02
CA PHE A 14 -10.71 -0.21 1.40
C PHE A 14 -11.54 -1.10 2.32
N GLY A 15 -12.68 -1.62 1.89
CA GLY A 15 -13.57 -2.44 2.73
C GLY A 15 -12.87 -3.66 3.33
N PRO A 16 -12.17 -4.49 2.53
CA PRO A 16 -11.42 -5.62 3.08
C PRO A 16 -10.29 -5.20 4.00
N ALA A 17 -9.52 -4.16 3.66
CA ALA A 17 -8.44 -3.66 4.50
C ALA A 17 -8.96 -3.15 5.86
N LEU A 18 -10.12 -2.46 5.86
CA LEU A 18 -10.81 -2.01 7.06
C LEU A 18 -11.32 -3.19 7.89
N ALA A 19 -11.91 -4.21 7.26
CA ALA A 19 -12.35 -5.42 7.95
C ALA A 19 -11.16 -6.14 8.62
N LEU A 20 -10.07 -6.33 7.89
CA LEU A 20 -8.83 -6.89 8.43
C LEU A 20 -8.30 -6.07 9.60
N TYR A 21 -8.27 -4.74 9.49
CA TYR A 21 -7.86 -3.87 10.58
C TYR A 21 -8.73 -4.05 11.84
N ILE A 22 -10.06 -3.96 11.70
CA ILE A 22 -11.01 -4.04 12.83
C ILE A 22 -10.97 -5.41 13.50
N PHE A 23 -10.99 -6.50 12.72
CA PHE A 23 -11.11 -7.85 13.28
C PHE A 23 -9.79 -8.46 13.74
N THR A 24 -8.66 -8.07 13.14
CA THR A 24 -7.37 -8.73 13.42
C THR A 24 -6.33 -7.84 14.08
N ILE A 25 -6.35 -6.53 13.86
CA ILE A 25 -5.28 -5.62 14.31
C ILE A 25 -5.71 -4.82 15.53
N ALA A 26 -6.94 -4.28 15.52
CA ALA A 26 -7.45 -3.44 16.59
C ALA A 26 -7.57 -4.15 17.95
N THR A 27 -7.51 -5.48 17.99
CA THR A 27 -7.56 -6.28 19.21
C THR A 27 -6.30 -6.17 20.06
N GLU A 28 -5.13 -5.88 19.46
CA GLU A 28 -3.86 -5.79 20.17
C GLU A 28 -3.11 -4.50 19.79
N PRO A 29 -2.81 -3.60 20.76
CA PRO A 29 -2.20 -2.31 20.47
C PRO A 29 -0.81 -2.45 19.83
N LEU A 30 -0.07 -3.51 20.16
CA LEU A 30 1.23 -3.80 19.59
C LEU A 30 1.16 -4.04 18.07
N ARG A 31 0.09 -4.68 17.58
CA ARG A 31 -0.14 -4.87 16.14
C ARG A 31 -0.41 -3.53 15.45
N VAL A 32 -1.16 -2.63 16.10
CA VAL A 32 -1.42 -1.27 15.56
C VAL A 32 -0.12 -0.49 15.40
N ILE A 33 0.77 -0.54 16.40
CA ILE A 33 2.07 0.13 16.35
C ILE A 33 2.89 -0.39 15.17
N PHE A 34 2.97 -1.72 14.99
CA PHE A 34 3.68 -2.28 13.85
C PHE A 34 3.05 -1.89 12.51
N LEU A 35 1.72 -1.89 12.39
CA LEU A 35 1.05 -1.43 11.17
C LEU A 35 1.45 0.00 10.80
N ILE A 36 1.43 0.93 11.77
CA ILE A 36 1.78 2.33 11.54
C ILE A 36 3.24 2.47 11.12
N ILE A 37 4.16 1.74 11.76
CA ILE A 37 5.57 1.73 11.36
C ILE A 37 5.72 1.20 9.93
N GLY A 38 5.00 0.13 9.56
CA GLY A 38 5.01 -0.39 8.19
C GLY A 38 4.56 0.65 7.16
N ALA A 39 3.46 1.34 7.43
CA ALA A 39 2.97 2.44 6.59
C ALA A 39 3.99 3.58 6.47
N PHE A 40 4.65 3.94 7.57
CA PHE A 40 5.71 4.94 7.58
C PHE A 40 6.93 4.53 6.73
N PHE A 41 7.38 3.28 6.84
CA PHE A 41 8.48 2.76 6.01
C PHE A 41 8.13 2.79 4.52
N TRP A 42 6.88 2.48 4.17
CA TRP A 42 6.42 2.62 2.81
C TRP A 42 6.47 4.09 2.33
N LEU A 43 6.04 5.07 3.14
CA LEU A 43 6.14 6.50 2.82
C LEU A 43 7.58 6.95 2.60
N VAL A 44 8.51 6.54 3.47
CA VAL A 44 9.93 6.88 3.31
C VAL A 44 10.49 6.27 2.03
N SER A 45 10.11 5.03 1.70
CA SER A 45 10.53 4.38 0.45
C SER A 45 10.03 5.14 -0.79
N LEU A 46 8.79 5.64 -0.75
CA LEU A 46 8.20 6.44 -1.83
C LEU A 46 8.88 7.82 -1.93
N LEU A 47 9.21 8.44 -0.80
CA LEU A 47 9.92 9.72 -0.76
C LEU A 47 11.31 9.62 -1.40
N LEU A 48 12.05 8.55 -1.11
CA LEU A 48 13.34 8.32 -1.77
C LEU A 48 13.16 8.04 -3.26
N SER A 49 12.14 7.26 -3.63
CA SER A 49 11.84 7.00 -5.03
C SER A 49 11.47 8.26 -5.80
N SER A 50 10.70 9.17 -5.19
CA SER A 50 10.32 10.43 -5.85
C SER A 50 11.52 11.36 -6.01
N LEU A 51 12.47 11.35 -5.06
CA LEU A 51 13.73 12.07 -5.20
C LEU A 51 14.56 11.55 -6.37
N VAL A 52 14.68 10.21 -6.51
CA VAL A 52 15.39 9.60 -7.65
C VAL A 52 14.73 9.99 -8.98
N TRP A 53 13.40 9.92 -9.06
CA TRP A 53 12.67 10.35 -10.25
C TRP A 53 12.85 11.85 -10.55
N PHE A 54 12.82 12.71 -9.52
CA PHE A 54 13.02 14.15 -9.66
C PHE A 54 14.43 14.50 -10.19
N ILE A 55 15.47 13.83 -9.69
CA ILE A 55 16.84 13.97 -10.19
C ILE A 55 16.93 13.49 -11.65
N ALA A 56 16.37 12.31 -11.97
CA ALA A 56 16.35 11.78 -13.32
C ALA A 56 15.63 12.71 -14.31
N GLY A 57 14.49 13.29 -13.91
CA GLY A 57 13.74 14.27 -14.70
C GLY A 57 14.51 15.57 -14.91
N THR A 58 15.25 16.04 -13.89
CA THR A 58 16.08 17.25 -13.99
C THR A 58 17.25 17.06 -14.96
N ILE A 59 17.87 15.88 -14.98
CA ILE A 59 19.01 15.56 -15.86
C ILE A 59 18.56 15.38 -17.31
N THR A 60 17.39 14.78 -17.53
CA THR A 60 16.93 14.38 -18.88
C THR A 60 16.49 15.57 -19.73
N GLY A 61 16.24 16.75 -19.14
CA GLY A 61 16.19 18.05 -19.83
C GLY A 61 15.06 18.28 -20.85
N ASP A 62 14.32 17.25 -21.27
CA ASP A 62 13.34 17.33 -22.34
C ASP A 62 11.96 16.84 -21.88
N LYS A 63 10.95 17.71 -22.02
CA LYS A 63 9.63 17.57 -21.38
C LYS A 63 8.55 16.99 -22.27
N ASP A 64 8.75 16.88 -23.58
CA ASP A 64 7.66 16.58 -24.51
C ASP A 64 8.06 15.52 -25.54
N GLY A 65 7.88 14.24 -25.19
CA GLY A 65 8.13 13.13 -26.12
C GLY A 65 7.97 11.71 -25.53
N PRO A 66 8.25 10.66 -26.34
CA PRO A 66 8.21 9.26 -25.87
C PRO A 66 9.19 8.98 -24.72
N THR A 67 10.23 9.80 -24.58
CA THR A 67 11.24 9.72 -23.52
C THR A 67 10.64 9.85 -22.12
N GLN A 68 9.61 10.69 -21.93
CA GLN A 68 8.93 10.83 -20.64
C GLN A 68 8.23 9.53 -20.22
N LYS A 69 7.61 8.83 -21.18
CA LYS A 69 6.97 7.53 -20.94
C LYS A 69 7.98 6.50 -20.45
N TYR A 70 9.16 6.43 -21.09
CA TYR A 70 10.24 5.54 -20.63
C TYR A 70 10.77 5.94 -19.25
N LEU A 71 10.88 7.24 -18.97
CA LEU A 71 11.32 7.75 -17.65
C LEU A 71 10.32 7.38 -16.54
N LEU A 72 9.01 7.42 -16.82
CA LEU A 72 7.97 6.98 -15.90
C LEU A 72 8.04 5.48 -15.65
N ILE A 73 8.19 4.65 -16.69
CA ILE A 73 8.36 3.20 -16.55
C ILE A 73 9.60 2.90 -15.70
N PHE A 74 10.72 3.55 -15.99
CA PHE A 74 11.94 3.44 -15.19
C PHE A 74 11.71 3.86 -13.73
N GLY A 75 11.05 4.99 -13.50
CA GLY A 75 10.71 5.46 -12.16
C GLY A 75 9.86 4.47 -11.38
N VAL A 76 8.88 3.83 -12.02
CA VAL A 76 8.05 2.79 -11.41
C VAL A 76 8.88 1.55 -11.06
N LEU A 77 9.77 1.08 -11.94
CA LEU A 77 10.63 -0.08 -11.64
C LEU A 77 11.59 0.20 -10.47
N VAL A 78 12.19 1.39 -10.45
CA VAL A 78 13.05 1.83 -9.35
C VAL A 78 12.26 1.97 -8.06
N SER A 79 11.02 2.47 -8.13
CA SER A 79 10.17 2.60 -6.93
C SER A 79 9.84 1.25 -6.31
N VAL A 80 9.51 0.24 -7.13
CA VAL A 80 9.25 -1.12 -6.68
C VAL A 80 10.50 -1.73 -6.04
N PHE A 81 11.68 -1.52 -6.63
CA PHE A 81 12.94 -2.00 -6.06
C PHE A 81 13.24 -1.36 -4.69
N ILE A 82 13.08 -0.04 -4.57
CA ILE A 82 13.28 0.66 -3.30
C ILE A 82 12.24 0.21 -2.26
N GLN A 83 10.97 0.05 -2.64
CA GLN A 83 9.90 -0.44 -1.76
C GLN A 83 10.21 -1.84 -1.22
N GLU A 84 10.73 -2.76 -2.06
CA GLU A 84 11.12 -4.10 -1.61
C GLU A 84 12.34 -4.09 -0.68
N MET A 85 13.32 -3.22 -0.95
CA MET A 85 14.46 -3.01 -0.05
C MET A 85 14.02 -2.52 1.33
N PHE A 86 13.05 -1.58 1.38
CA PHE A 86 12.48 -1.09 2.63
C PHE A 86 11.64 -2.17 3.34
N ARG A 87 10.91 -3.01 2.59
CA ARG A 87 10.19 -4.17 3.14
C ARG A 87 11.16 -5.13 3.82
N PHE A 88 12.30 -5.42 3.20
CA PHE A 88 13.34 -6.26 3.79
C PHE A 88 13.98 -5.63 5.03
N ALA A 89 14.29 -4.33 4.99
CA ALA A 89 14.79 -3.59 6.14
C ALA A 89 13.79 -3.64 7.31
N TYR A 90 12.51 -3.46 7.02
CA TYR A 90 11.45 -3.52 8.01
C TYR A 90 11.30 -4.94 8.60
N TYR A 91 11.38 -5.98 7.79
CA TYR A 91 11.41 -7.37 8.27
C TYR A 91 12.54 -7.63 9.26
N LYS A 92 13.75 -7.10 9.00
CA LYS A 92 14.89 -7.21 9.94
C LYS A 92 14.60 -6.49 11.25
N LEU A 93 13.98 -5.31 11.20
CA LEU A 93 13.59 -4.57 12.40
C LEU A 93 12.53 -5.31 13.20
N LEU A 94 11.51 -5.88 12.54
CA LEU A 94 10.49 -6.71 13.17
C LEU A 94 11.09 -7.94 13.85
N LYS A 95 12.02 -8.63 13.18
CA LYS A 95 12.71 -9.80 13.75
C LYS A 95 13.48 -9.41 15.02
N LYS A 96 14.25 -8.32 14.95
CA LYS A 96 15.01 -7.82 16.10
C LYS A 96 14.10 -7.35 17.25
N ALA A 97 12.99 -6.69 16.94
CA ALA A 97 12.02 -6.26 17.93
C ALA A 97 11.34 -7.47 18.62
N ASN A 98 10.96 -8.49 17.84
CA ASN A 98 10.35 -9.71 18.38
C ASN A 98 11.31 -10.49 19.29
N GLU A 99 12.57 -10.64 18.89
CA GLU A 99 13.62 -11.24 19.73
C GLU A 99 13.85 -10.42 21.02
N GLY A 100 13.87 -9.09 20.91
CA GLY A 100 13.99 -8.21 22.07
C GLY A 100 12.82 -8.32 23.05
N LEU A 101 11.59 -8.38 22.53
CA LEU A 101 10.38 -8.54 23.35
C LEU A 101 10.34 -9.90 24.06
N LYS A 102 10.71 -10.98 23.36
CA LYS A 102 10.81 -12.34 23.93
C LYS A 102 11.78 -12.43 25.10
N ASN A 103 12.89 -11.69 25.03
CA ASN A 103 13.91 -11.71 26.09
C ASN A 103 13.48 -10.94 27.35
N ILE A 104 12.56 -9.97 27.22
CA ILE A 104 12.09 -9.13 28.34
C ILE A 104 10.84 -9.72 29.00
N ASN A 105 9.90 -10.24 28.20
CA ASN A 105 8.66 -10.86 28.68
C ASN A 105 8.67 -12.37 28.38
N ALA A 106 9.35 -13.15 29.23
CA ALA A 106 9.40 -14.61 29.10
C ALA A 106 8.05 -15.30 29.37
N ASP A 107 7.16 -14.67 30.15
CA ASP A 107 5.86 -15.22 30.54
C ASP A 107 4.70 -14.90 29.56
N GLU A 108 4.84 -13.90 28.69
CA GLU A 108 3.85 -13.60 27.66
C GLU A 108 4.19 -14.29 26.34
N THR A 109 3.18 -14.89 25.70
CA THR A 109 3.33 -15.53 24.40
C THR A 109 3.63 -14.47 23.34
N ALA A 110 4.91 -14.30 23.00
CA ALA A 110 5.32 -13.31 22.01
C ALA A 110 4.59 -13.49 20.66
N PRO A 111 4.28 -12.38 19.95
CA PRO A 111 3.52 -12.44 18.71
C PRO A 111 4.21 -13.35 17.69
N SER A 112 3.42 -14.19 17.02
CA SER A 112 3.96 -15.05 15.97
C SER A 112 4.56 -14.19 14.85
N MET A 113 5.73 -14.59 14.34
CA MET A 113 6.39 -13.84 13.27
C MET A 113 5.52 -13.74 12.01
N ARG A 114 4.66 -14.74 11.78
CA ARG A 114 3.66 -14.75 10.69
C ARG A 114 2.65 -13.63 10.84
N LEU A 115 2.16 -13.40 12.06
CA LEU A 115 1.22 -12.33 12.35
C LEU A 115 1.86 -10.95 12.16
N LEU A 116 3.12 -10.78 12.60
CA LEU A 116 3.87 -9.54 12.38
C LEU A 116 4.12 -9.28 10.88
N ALA A 117 4.39 -10.32 10.10
CA ALA A 117 4.54 -10.22 8.65
C ALA A 117 3.22 -9.90 7.93
N TYR A 118 2.10 -10.41 8.44
CA TYR A 118 0.77 -10.06 7.94
C TYR A 118 0.42 -8.59 8.23
N VAL A 119 0.64 -8.14 9.47
CA VAL A 119 0.40 -6.76 9.89
C VAL A 119 1.28 -5.78 9.10
N SER A 120 2.55 -6.14 8.86
CA SER A 120 3.46 -5.33 8.06
C SER A 120 3.03 -5.22 6.61
N GLY A 121 2.63 -6.34 6.00
CA GLY A 121 2.08 -6.38 4.65
C GLY A 121 0.84 -5.50 4.50
N LEU A 122 -0.09 -5.60 5.46
CA LEU A 122 -1.30 -4.78 5.46
C LEU A 122 -0.99 -3.28 5.58
N GLY A 123 -0.03 -2.89 6.43
CA GLY A 123 0.39 -1.49 6.56
C GLY A 123 0.97 -0.92 5.26
N PHE A 124 1.80 -1.69 4.56
CA PHE A 124 2.32 -1.31 3.23
C PHE A 124 1.19 -1.19 2.20
N GLY A 125 0.25 -2.15 2.17
CA GLY A 125 -0.88 -2.16 1.25
C GLY A 125 -1.80 -0.95 1.45
N ILE A 126 -2.25 -0.71 2.68
CA ILE A 126 -3.15 0.41 3.03
C ILE A 126 -2.53 1.74 2.60
N MET A 127 -1.27 1.97 2.96
CA MET A 127 -0.62 3.25 2.66
C MET A 127 -0.43 3.45 1.15
N SER A 128 -0.03 2.39 0.43
CA SER A 128 0.02 2.39 -1.03
C SER A 128 -1.35 2.71 -1.64
N GLY A 129 -2.40 2.13 -1.08
CA GLY A 129 -3.76 2.31 -1.56
C GLY A 129 -4.31 3.71 -1.34
N VAL A 130 -4.07 4.26 -0.16
CA VAL A 130 -4.40 5.64 0.17
C VAL A 130 -3.74 6.58 -0.83
N PHE A 131 -2.45 6.39 -1.11
CA PHE A 131 -1.71 7.23 -2.03
C PHE A 131 -2.18 7.10 -3.49
N SER A 132 -2.56 5.89 -3.92
CA SER A 132 -2.99 5.64 -5.30
C SER A 132 -4.42 6.07 -5.60
N PHE A 133 -5.32 6.08 -4.60
CA PHE A 133 -6.76 6.18 -4.86
C PHE A 133 -7.47 7.33 -4.19
N VAL A 134 -7.01 7.89 -3.07
CA VAL A 134 -7.78 8.92 -2.34
C VAL A 134 -8.03 10.18 -3.18
N ASN A 135 -7.06 10.61 -3.98
CA ASN A 135 -7.23 11.77 -4.87
C ASN A 135 -8.30 11.47 -5.94
N THR A 136 -8.19 10.34 -6.62
CA THR A 136 -9.17 9.90 -7.61
C THR A 136 -10.55 9.68 -6.99
N LEU A 137 -10.61 9.16 -5.78
CA LEU A 137 -11.86 8.96 -5.05
C LEU A 137 -12.51 10.30 -4.72
N SER A 138 -11.74 11.33 -4.35
CA SER A 138 -12.25 12.69 -4.17
C SER A 138 -12.89 13.25 -5.44
N ASP A 139 -12.30 13.00 -6.61
CA ASP A 139 -12.86 13.45 -7.89
C ASP A 139 -14.24 12.85 -8.19
N SER A 140 -14.53 11.65 -7.67
CA SER A 140 -15.83 10.97 -7.85
C SER A 140 -17.01 11.65 -7.11
N LEU A 141 -16.74 12.58 -6.19
CA LEU A 141 -17.78 13.38 -5.53
C LEU A 141 -18.38 14.44 -6.46
N GLY A 142 -17.67 14.80 -7.53
CA GLY A 142 -18.13 15.74 -8.54
C GLY A 142 -19.32 15.20 -9.34
N PRO A 143 -20.18 16.07 -9.92
CA PRO A 143 -21.37 15.66 -10.68
C PRO A 143 -21.06 14.94 -12.00
N GLY A 144 -19.80 14.95 -12.47
CA GLY A 144 -19.37 14.32 -13.71
C GLY A 144 -18.68 12.97 -13.49
N THR A 145 -18.76 12.10 -14.50
CA THR A 145 -17.91 10.90 -14.60
C THR A 145 -16.82 11.08 -15.65
N VAL A 146 -15.77 10.26 -15.59
CA VAL A 146 -14.71 10.24 -16.60
C VAL A 146 -15.29 9.79 -17.94
N GLY A 147 -14.81 10.38 -19.06
CA GLY A 147 -15.21 9.95 -20.40
C GLY A 147 -15.51 11.05 -21.42
N ILE A 148 -15.41 12.34 -21.07
CA ILE A 148 -15.61 13.45 -22.03
C ILE A 148 -14.62 13.36 -23.21
N HIS A 149 -13.41 12.84 -22.98
CA HIS A 149 -12.37 12.66 -24.00
C HIS A 149 -12.30 11.22 -24.57
N GLY A 150 -13.35 10.40 -24.41
CA GLY A 150 -13.39 9.02 -24.92
C GLY A 150 -12.87 7.95 -23.96
N ASP A 151 -12.52 8.34 -22.73
CA ASP A 151 -12.15 7.40 -21.66
C ASP A 151 -13.35 6.59 -21.15
N SER A 152 -13.08 5.45 -20.50
CA SER A 152 -14.13 4.58 -19.98
C SER A 152 -14.91 5.23 -18.82
N PRO A 153 -16.27 5.24 -18.86
CA PRO A 153 -17.10 5.68 -17.75
C PRO A 153 -16.96 4.83 -16.48
N GLN A 154 -16.36 3.64 -16.57
CA GLN A 154 -16.14 2.70 -15.46
C GLN A 154 -14.79 2.91 -14.76
N PHE A 155 -14.09 4.02 -15.04
CA PHE A 155 -12.75 4.30 -14.51
C PHE A 155 -12.65 4.18 -12.98
N PHE A 156 -13.61 4.76 -12.24
CA PHE A 156 -13.60 4.71 -10.77
C PHE A 156 -13.75 3.29 -10.22
N LEU A 157 -14.62 2.49 -10.84
CA LEU A 157 -14.86 1.11 -10.45
C LEU A 157 -13.64 0.21 -10.75
N ASN A 158 -13.04 0.38 -11.92
CA ASN A 158 -11.83 -0.34 -12.31
C ASN A 158 -10.63 0.03 -11.42
N SER A 159 -10.52 1.31 -11.05
CA SER A 159 -9.48 1.79 -10.14
C SER A 159 -9.65 1.22 -8.73
N GLY A 160 -10.89 1.20 -8.21
CA GLY A 160 -11.19 0.61 -6.90
C GLY A 160 -10.95 -0.91 -6.85
N THR A 161 -11.27 -1.64 -7.92
CA THR A 161 -11.02 -3.08 -8.02
C THR A 161 -9.54 -3.43 -8.22
N CYS A 162 -8.77 -2.60 -8.92
CA CYS A 162 -7.32 -2.72 -8.98
C CYS A 162 -6.70 -2.55 -7.58
N LEU A 163 -7.19 -1.56 -6.82
CA LEU A 163 -6.72 -1.32 -5.46
C LEU A 163 -7.10 -2.45 -4.50
N LEU A 164 -8.28 -3.06 -4.66
CA LEU A 164 -8.64 -4.27 -3.93
C LEU A 164 -7.57 -5.36 -4.03
N ALA A 165 -7.08 -5.61 -5.24
CA ALA A 165 -6.05 -6.63 -5.47
C ALA A 165 -4.72 -6.28 -4.77
N VAL A 166 -4.35 -5.00 -4.72
CA VAL A 166 -3.13 -4.54 -4.03
C VAL A 166 -3.24 -4.70 -2.51
N ASN A 167 -4.40 -4.38 -1.93
CA ASN A 167 -4.65 -4.51 -0.50
C ASN A 167 -4.86 -5.96 -0.04
N VAL A 168 -5.44 -6.77 -0.92
CA VAL A 168 -5.75 -8.18 -0.68
C VAL A 168 -4.92 -9.01 -1.65
N GLN A 169 -3.59 -8.96 -1.48
CA GLN A 169 -2.75 -10.01 -2.02
C GLN A 169 -2.89 -11.19 -1.04
N PRO A 170 -3.61 -12.28 -1.39
CA PRO A 170 -3.71 -13.43 -0.50
C PRO A 170 -2.30 -14.00 -0.33
N SER A 171 -1.71 -13.77 0.85
CA SER A 171 -0.58 -14.58 1.32
C SER A 171 -1.12 -16.01 1.37
N GLY A 172 -0.68 -16.82 0.40
CA GLY A 172 -1.23 -18.14 0.11
C GLY A 172 -1.50 -18.94 1.39
N LEU A 173 -2.77 -19.29 1.57
CA LEU A 173 -3.21 -20.41 2.40
C LEU A 173 -2.76 -21.71 1.71
N ASN A 174 -1.45 -21.96 1.68
CA ASN A 174 -0.93 -23.31 1.48
C ASN A 174 -0.86 -23.98 2.84
N GLU A 175 -2.03 -24.30 3.40
CA GLU A 175 -2.12 -25.37 4.37
C GLU A 175 -1.97 -26.69 3.60
N HIS A 176 -0.73 -27.15 3.44
CA HIS A 176 -0.47 -28.55 3.15
C HIS A 176 -0.32 -29.28 4.49
N PRO A 177 -1.26 -30.19 4.86
CA PRO A 177 -1.05 -31.14 5.93
C PRO A 177 -0.28 -32.34 5.35
N TYR A 178 1.02 -32.41 5.59
CA TYR A 178 1.78 -33.67 5.62
C TYR A 178 2.83 -33.59 6.71
#